data_AF-A0AAD9GN08-F1
#
_entry.id   AF-A0AAD9GN08-F1
#
_cell.length_a   1.000
_cell.length_b   1.000
_cell.length_c   1.000
_cell.angle_alpha   90.00
_cell.angle_beta   90.00
_cell.angle_gamma   90.00
#
_symmetry.space_group_name_H-M   'P 1'
#
loop_
_entity.id
_entity.type
_entity.pdbx_description
1 polymer ?
#
loop_
_entity_poly.entity_id
_entity_poly.type
_entity_poly.pdbx_seq_one_letter_code
_entity_poly.pdbx_strand_id
1 'polypeptide(L)'
;MWKRPLRDVVVRCQVGNLRVSGVMARNAVEEMARRWQLPLASEGTKLWGEYMAGTAMLSSFFKGEERVKVMVKTPNIQELYVESMAVGEVSVCCYIVG
;
A
#
# COMPACT_ATOMS: atom_id res chain seq x y z
N MET A 1 -0.65 28.02 -10.66
CA MET A 1 -1.15 27.22 -9.51
C MET A 1 -0.11 26.14 -9.23
N TRP A 2 0.81 26.36 -8.28
CA TRP A 2 1.85 25.39 -7.93
C TRP A 2 1.21 24.13 -7.36
N LYS A 3 1.11 23.06 -8.16
CA LYS A 3 0.80 21.73 -7.64
C LYS A 3 2.05 21.23 -6.93
N ARG A 4 2.14 21.41 -5.61
CA ARG A 4 3.14 20.70 -4.80
C ARG A 4 2.92 19.20 -5.06
N PRO A 5 3.92 18.44 -5.52
CA PRO A 5 3.75 17.00 -5.66
C PRO A 5 3.50 16.44 -4.27
N LEU A 6 2.30 15.89 -4.06
CA LEU A 6 1.96 15.17 -2.83
C LEU A 6 2.91 13.97 -2.79
N ARG A 7 3.87 13.99 -1.87
CA ARG A 7 4.80 12.88 -1.68
C ARG A 7 4.13 11.78 -0.88
N ASP A 8 4.56 10.56 -1.14
CA ASP A 8 4.14 9.44 -0.31
C ASP A 8 4.81 9.56 1.05
N VAL A 9 4.02 9.34 2.10
CA VAL A 9 4.49 9.51 3.48
C VAL A 9 3.77 8.55 4.41
N VAL A 10 4.52 7.99 5.34
CA VAL A 10 4.01 7.27 6.50
C VAL A 10 4.28 8.12 7.73
N VAL A 11 3.22 8.59 8.38
CA VAL A 11 3.28 9.38 9.60
C VAL A 11 2.93 8.46 10.76
N ARG A 12 3.78 8.47 11.79
CA ARG A 12 3.53 7.76 13.04
C ARG A 12 3.47 8.78 14.16
N CYS A 13 2.42 8.72 14.98
CA CYS A 13 2.31 9.56 16.16
C CYS A 13 1.82 8.75 17.36
N GLN A 14 2.13 9.26 18.54
CA GLN A 14 1.68 8.70 19.81
C GLN A 14 0.85 9.74 20.54
N VAL A 15 -0.38 9.38 20.87
CA VAL A 15 -1.32 10.22 21.62
C VAL A 15 -1.65 9.49 22.92
N GLY A 16 -0.92 9.84 23.98
CA GLY A 16 -0.96 9.10 25.25
C GLY A 16 -0.54 7.63 25.06
N ASN A 17 -1.48 6.71 25.31
CA ASN A 17 -1.28 5.27 25.17
C ASN A 17 -1.68 4.71 23.79
N LEU A 18 -2.17 5.57 22.89
CA LEU A 18 -2.58 5.19 21.54
C LEU A 18 -1.45 5.46 20.56
N ARG A 19 -1.08 4.45 19.76
CA ARG A 19 -0.21 4.63 18.59
C ARG A 19 -1.08 4.73 17.35
N VAL A 20 -0.87 5.79 16.60
CA VAL A 20 -1.61 6.08 15.37
C VAL A 20 -0.62 6.11 14.22
N SER A 21 -0.99 5.49 13.10
CA SER A 21 -0.24 5.53 11.86
C SER A 21 -1.15 6.01 10.73
N GLY A 22 -0.66 6.95 9.93
CA GLY A 22 -1.35 7.49 8.77
C GLY A 22 -0.47 7.34 7.55
N VAL A 23 -1.05 6.86 6.45
CA VAL A 23 -0.32 6.60 5.20
C VAL A 23 -0.94 7.39 4.06
N MET A 24 -0.09 8.07 3.30
CA MET A 24 -0.43 8.64 1.99
C MET A 24 0.45 7.97 0.96
N ALA A 25 -0.14 7.19 0.04
CA ALA A 25 0.58 6.34 -0.92
C ALA A 25 0.11 6.62 -2.36
N ARG A 26 0.01 7.90 -2.74
CA ARG A 26 -0.55 8.28 -4.04
C ARG A 26 0.36 7.91 -5.19
N ASN A 27 1.65 8.27 -5.13
CA ASN A 27 2.58 8.02 -6.22
C ASN A 27 2.87 6.53 -6.36
N ALA A 28 2.95 5.79 -5.25
CA ALA A 28 3.13 4.34 -5.24
C ALA A 28 1.95 3.62 -5.92
N VAL A 29 0.72 4.09 -5.70
CA VAL A 29 -0.47 3.55 -6.37
C VAL A 29 -0.51 3.94 -7.84
N GLU A 30 -0.16 5.18 -8.19
CA GLU A 30 -0.06 5.62 -9.59
C GLU A 30 1.04 4.83 -10.35
N GLU A 31 2.18 4.59 -9.71
CA GLU A 31 3.28 3.78 -10.23
C GLU A 31 2.85 2.33 -10.47
N MET A 32 2.17 1.73 -9.49
CA MET A 32 1.62 0.38 -9.61
C MET A 32 0.61 0.30 -10.75
N ALA A 33 -0.35 1.21 -10.81
CA ALA A 33 -1.39 1.20 -11.84
C ALA A 33 -0.76 1.32 -13.24
N ARG A 34 0.27 2.15 -13.38
CA ARG A 34 1.04 2.26 -14.61
C ARG A 34 1.78 0.97 -14.97
N ARG A 35 2.44 0.30 -14.01
CA ARG A 35 3.17 -0.95 -14.25
C ARG A 35 2.26 -2.09 -14.68
N TRP A 36 1.07 -2.17 -14.08
CA TRP A 36 0.09 -3.23 -14.34
C TRP A 36 -0.97 -2.84 -15.38
N GLN A 37 -0.82 -1.68 -16.03
CA GLN A 37 -1.76 -1.13 -17.02
C GLN A 37 -3.21 -1.09 -16.54
N LEU A 38 -3.42 -0.87 -15.25
CA LEU A 38 -4.74 -0.83 -14.63
C LEU A 38 -5.31 0.60 -14.74
N PRO A 39 -6.61 0.77 -15.07
CA PRO A 39 -7.24 2.08 -15.05
C PRO A 39 -7.27 2.64 -13.63
N LEU A 40 -6.72 3.84 -13.42
CA LEU A 40 -6.65 4.49 -12.09
C LEU A 40 -8.00 4.63 -11.39
N ALA A 41 -9.08 4.80 -12.16
CA ALA A 41 -10.44 4.93 -11.64
C ALA A 41 -11.15 3.58 -11.43
N SER A 42 -10.50 2.45 -11.71
CA SER A 42 -11.10 1.13 -11.53
C SER A 42 -11.22 0.78 -10.04
N GLU A 43 -12.28 0.05 -9.69
CA GLU A 43 -12.43 -0.50 -8.34
C GLU A 43 -11.24 -1.40 -7.97
N GLY A 44 -10.68 -2.14 -8.94
CA GLY A 44 -9.48 -2.96 -8.74
C GLY A 44 -8.26 -2.13 -8.32
N THR A 45 -7.97 -1.03 -9.01
CA THR A 45 -6.85 -0.15 -8.63
C THR A 45 -7.07 0.50 -7.27
N LYS A 46 -8.30 0.91 -6.95
CA LYS A 46 -8.64 1.46 -5.64
C LYS A 46 -8.36 0.43 -4.54
N LEU A 47 -8.84 -0.80 -4.74
CA LEU A 47 -8.67 -1.89 -3.80
C LEU A 47 -7.18 -2.24 -3.60
N TRP A 48 -6.40 -2.29 -4.69
CA TRP A 48 -4.95 -2.49 -4.58
C TRP A 48 -4.27 -1.38 -3.80
N GLY A 49 -4.67 -0.12 -4.03
CA GLY A 49 -4.14 1.01 -3.28
C GLY A 49 -4.47 0.96 -1.79
N GLU A 50 -5.68 0.55 -1.45
CA GLU A 50 -6.08 0.33 -0.05
C GLU A 50 -5.24 -0.78 0.61
N TYR A 51 -4.98 -1.89 -0.08
CA TYR A 51 -4.13 -2.96 0.46
C TYR A 51 -2.66 -2.57 0.57
N MET A 52 -2.12 -1.83 -0.41
CA MET A 52 -0.77 -1.27 -0.34
C MET A 52 -0.61 -0.32 0.85
N ALA A 53 -1.53 0.63 0.99
CA ALA A 53 -1.53 1.59 2.09
C ALA A 53 -1.74 0.92 3.45
N GLY A 54 -2.66 -0.04 3.53
CA GLY A 54 -2.93 -0.82 4.75
C GLY A 54 -1.73 -1.67 5.17
N THR A 55 -1.07 -2.32 4.22
CA THR A 55 0.13 -3.13 4.51
C THR A 55 1.30 -2.24 4.95
N ALA A 56 1.49 -1.08 4.33
CA ALA A 56 2.47 -0.08 4.77
C ALA A 56 2.17 0.48 6.18
N MET A 57 0.89 0.67 6.50
CA MET A 57 0.46 1.09 7.82
C MET A 57 0.78 0.01 8.86
N LEU A 58 0.51 -1.26 8.55
CA LEU A 58 0.82 -2.39 9.42
C LEU A 58 2.34 -2.55 9.63
N SER A 59 3.12 -2.50 8.56
CA SER A 59 4.59 -2.61 8.63
C SER A 59 5.21 -1.47 9.43
N SER A 60 4.57 -0.29 9.48
CA SER A 60 5.06 0.88 10.21
C SER A 60 5.18 0.67 11.74
N PHE A 61 4.51 -0.35 12.29
CA PHE A 61 4.63 -0.71 13.71
C PHE A 61 5.87 -1.56 14.04
N PHE A 62 6.50 -2.12 13.02
CA PHE A 62 7.70 -2.96 13.11
C PHE A 62 8.99 -2.12 13.04
N LYS A 63 10.15 -2.76 13.23
CA LYS A 63 11.46 -2.09 13.28
C LYS A 63 12.48 -2.77 12.37
N GLY A 64 13.51 -2.03 11.95
CA GLY A 64 14.61 -2.58 11.17
C GLY A 64 14.15 -3.08 9.79
N GLU A 65 14.54 -4.31 9.45
CA GLU A 65 14.28 -4.94 8.15
C GLU A 65 13.08 -5.90 8.16
N GLU A 66 12.27 -5.85 9.23
CA GLU A 66 11.06 -6.67 9.34
C GLU A 66 10.08 -6.41 8.19
N ARG A 67 9.41 -7.48 7.74
CA ARG A 67 8.49 -7.47 6.62
C ARG A 67 7.12 -7.95 7.03
N VAL A 68 6.10 -7.25 6.56
CA VAL A 68 4.70 -7.66 6.65
C VAL A 68 4.24 -8.12 5.28
N LYS A 69 3.64 -9.31 5.25
CA LYS A 69 3.12 -9.96 4.06
C LYS A 69 1.62 -10.12 4.20
N VAL A 70 0.85 -9.48 3.33
CA VAL A 70 -0.60 -9.57 3.26
C VAL A 70 -0.98 -10.31 2.00
N MET A 71 -1.77 -11.38 2.16
CA MET A 71 -2.39 -12.11 1.07
C MET A 71 -3.88 -11.89 1.12
N VAL A 72 -4.44 -11.41 0.02
CA VAL A 72 -5.88 -11.18 -0.11
C VAL A 72 -6.41 -12.23 -1.07
N LYS A 73 -7.36 -13.02 -0.56
CA LYS A 73 -8.14 -13.98 -1.34
C LYS A 73 -9.58 -13.50 -1.36
N THR A 74 -10.08 -13.14 -2.53
CA THR A 74 -11.50 -12.84 -2.71
C THR A 74 -12.04 -13.71 -3.84
N PRO A 75 -13.35 -14.00 -3.90
CA PRO A 75 -13.92 -14.78 -5.00
C PRO A 75 -13.61 -14.20 -6.40
N ASN A 76 -13.38 -12.87 -6.48
CA ASN A 76 -13.10 -12.14 -7.72
C ASN A 76 -11.61 -11.89 -7.97
N ILE A 77 -10.72 -12.22 -7.02
CA ILE A 77 -9.27 -12.04 -7.12
C ILE A 77 -8.64 -13.33 -6.60
N GLN A 78 -8.13 -14.17 -7.51
CA GLN A 78 -7.54 -15.46 -7.13
C GLN A 78 -6.46 -15.27 -6.05
N GLU A 79 -5.42 -14.46 -6.31
CA GLU A 79 -4.44 -14.06 -5.28
C GLU A 79 -3.87 -12.66 -5.54
N LEU A 80 -4.09 -11.73 -4.59
CA LEU A 80 -3.35 -10.46 -4.51
C LEU A 80 -2.35 -10.55 -3.36
N TYR A 81 -1.11 -10.20 -3.69
CA TYR A 81 0.05 -10.26 -2.82
C TYR A 81 0.58 -8.86 -2.55
N VAL A 82 0.64 -8.45 -1.28
CA VAL A 82 1.28 -7.20 -0.89
C VAL A 82 2.32 -7.47 0.19
N GLU A 83 3.53 -6.98 -0.02
CA GLU A 83 4.63 -7.02 0.93
C GLU A 83 5.06 -5.60 1.28
N SER A 84 5.25 -5.31 2.56
CA SER A 84 5.83 -4.04 3.00
C SER A 84 6.88 -4.23 4.07
N MET A 85 8.00 -3.52 3.92
CA MET A 85 9.05 -3.45 4.92
C MET A 85 8.75 -2.33 5.94
N ALA A 86 9.25 -2.48 7.17
CA ALA A 86 9.14 -1.46 8.21
C ALA A 86 9.77 -0.10 7.81
N VAL A 87 10.67 -0.09 6.83
CA VAL A 87 11.29 1.11 6.24
C VAL A 87 10.39 1.86 5.26
N GLY A 88 9.18 1.37 4.98
CA GLY A 88 8.20 2.02 4.12
C GLY A 88 8.26 1.61 2.64
N GLU A 89 9.09 0.62 2.30
CA GLU A 89 9.05 -0.01 0.98
C GLU A 89 7.80 -0.88 0.86
N VAL A 90 7.13 -0.83 -0.30
CA VAL A 90 5.93 -1.61 -0.60
C VAL A 90 6.08 -2.24 -1.98
N SER A 91 5.80 -3.53 -2.08
CA SER A 91 5.74 -4.28 -3.32
C SER A 91 4.40 -4.99 -3.42
N VAL A 92 3.84 -5.05 -4.63
CA VAL A 92 2.57 -5.72 -4.90
C VAL A 92 2.72 -6.59 -6.13
N CYS A 93 2.15 -7.80 -6.06
CA CYS A 93 2.06 -8.74 -7.16
C CYS A 93 0.64 -9.30 -7.22
N CYS A 94 0.11 -9.51 -8.42
CA CYS A 94 -1.14 -10.23 -8.60
C CYS A 94 -0.90 -11.40 -9.54
N TYR A 95 -1.35 -12.57 -9.11
CA TYR A 95 -1.47 -13.72 -9.99
C TYR A 95 -2.90 -13.70 -10.55
N ILE A 96 -3.04 -13.22 -11.78
CA ILE A 96 -4.23 -13.47 -12.59
C ILE A 96 -3.91 -14.77 -13.33
N VAL A 97 -4.34 -15.92 -12.81
CA VAL A 97 -4.28 -17.16 -13.62
C VAL A 97 -5.42 -17.07 -14.61
N GLY A 98 -5.06 -16.86 -15.89
CA GLY A 98 -5.98 -16.94 -17.02
C GLY A 98 -6.46 -18.37 -17.26
#